data_AF-A0A1F2U9M4-F1
#
_entry.id   AF-A0A1F2U9M4-F1
#
_cell.length_a   1.000
_cell.length_b   1.000
_cell.length_c   1.000
_cell.angle_alpha   90.00
_cell.angle_beta   90.00
_cell.angle_gamma   90.00
#
_symmetry.space_group_name_H-M   'P 1'
#
loop_
_entity.id
_entity.type
_entity.pdbx_description
1 polymer ?
#
loop_
_entity_poly.entity_id
_entity_poly.type
_entity_poly.pdbx_seq_one_letter_code
_entity_poly.pdbx_strand_id
1 'polypeptide(L)'
;MRLVFWVMAAGLVQQLAASSGALVLTAQQPSSATKASLDFEYFKTQVQPVFLTKRAGYTRCVVCHSGGGAGFLQPLAPGATAWNEEQSRKNFEAVSRLVMAGQPMKSRLLTHPLEPKAGGDEFHNGGRQFTSQDDPQFQTIAAWVGGKTAGGPGR
;
A
#
# COMPACT_ATOMS: atom_id res chain seq x y z
N MET A 1 53.87 -18.12 -68.23
CA MET A 1 54.95 -17.16 -67.94
C MET A 1 54.41 -15.75 -68.15
N ARG A 2 54.67 -14.84 -67.20
CA ARG A 2 54.42 -13.37 -67.18
C ARG A 2 53.08 -12.90 -66.60
N LEU A 3 53.18 -12.40 -65.37
CA LEU A 3 52.27 -11.46 -64.71
C LEU A 3 52.22 -10.14 -65.49
N VAL A 4 51.08 -9.43 -65.42
CA VAL A 4 51.05 -7.95 -65.34
C VAL A 4 49.79 -7.51 -64.57
N PHE A 5 50.01 -6.71 -63.52
CA PHE A 5 49.00 -5.93 -62.80
C PHE A 5 48.65 -4.66 -63.60
N TRP A 6 47.37 -4.29 -63.60
CA TRP A 6 46.95 -2.89 -63.79
C TRP A 6 45.88 -2.50 -62.79
N VAL A 7 46.11 -1.36 -62.17
CA VAL A 7 45.25 -0.62 -61.25
C VAL A 7 44.22 0.16 -62.08
N MET A 8 42.98 0.33 -61.60
CA MET A 8 42.32 1.63 -61.42
C MET A 8 40.81 1.51 -61.14
N ALA A 9 40.42 2.20 -60.06
CA ALA A 9 39.12 2.69 -59.61
C ALA A 9 37.88 2.57 -60.52
N ALA A 10 36.77 2.15 -59.92
CA ALA A 10 35.43 2.60 -60.32
C ALA A 10 34.43 2.51 -59.16
N GLY A 11 33.86 3.68 -58.82
CA GLY A 11 32.44 3.82 -58.47
C GLY A 11 31.98 3.33 -57.10
N LEU A 12 32.08 4.18 -56.09
CA LEU A 12 31.19 4.13 -54.93
C LEU A 12 29.77 4.54 -55.39
N VAL A 13 28.86 3.57 -55.48
CA VAL A 13 27.41 3.84 -55.49
C VAL A 13 26.84 3.20 -54.24
N GLN A 14 26.57 4.05 -53.24
CA GLN A 14 25.83 3.66 -52.04
C GLN A 14 24.39 3.34 -52.44
N GLN A 15 24.01 2.06 -52.37
CA GLN A 15 22.62 1.66 -52.37
C GLN A 15 22.08 1.79 -50.94
N LEU A 16 21.17 2.75 -50.75
CA LEU A 16 20.32 2.86 -49.57
C LEU A 16 19.40 1.63 -49.53
N ALA A 17 19.82 0.58 -48.83
CA ALA A 17 18.91 -0.47 -48.40
C ALA A 17 17.99 0.12 -47.33
N ALA A 18 16.74 0.39 -47.71
CA ALA A 18 15.69 0.74 -46.78
C ALA A 18 15.38 -0.49 -45.93
N SER A 19 16.03 -0.59 -44.78
CA SER A 19 15.67 -1.55 -43.73
C SER A 19 14.31 -1.13 -43.15
N SER A 20 13.25 -1.84 -43.53
CA SER A 20 11.96 -1.79 -42.84
C SER A 20 12.14 -2.36 -41.43
N GLY A 21 12.61 -1.52 -40.51
CA GLY A 21 12.56 -1.78 -39.08
C GLY A 21 11.11 -1.75 -38.64
N ALA A 22 10.50 -2.92 -38.47
CA ALA A 22 9.24 -3.04 -37.76
C ALA A 22 9.50 -2.61 -36.30
N LEU A 23 9.10 -1.39 -35.93
CA LEU A 23 8.95 -1.01 -34.53
C LEU A 23 7.89 -1.95 -33.93
N VAL A 24 8.35 -2.94 -33.17
CA VAL A 24 7.47 -3.63 -32.22
C VAL A 24 7.23 -2.65 -31.08
N LEU A 25 6.21 -1.81 -31.25
CA LEU A 25 5.66 -1.00 -30.18
C LEU A 25 5.01 -1.98 -29.20
N THR A 26 5.75 -2.43 -28.19
CA THR A 26 5.14 -3.08 -27.04
C THR A 26 4.26 -2.02 -26.38
N ALA A 27 2.97 -2.02 -26.72
CA ALA A 27 1.98 -1.31 -25.95
C ALA A 27 2.04 -1.88 -24.53
N GLN A 28 2.70 -1.17 -23.61
CA GLN A 28 2.51 -1.38 -22.19
C GLN A 28 1.04 -1.03 -21.94
N GLN A 29 0.19 -2.06 -21.94
CA GLN A 29 -1.16 -1.93 -21.42
C GLN A 29 -1.01 -1.29 -20.03
N PRO A 30 -1.73 -0.20 -19.74
CA PRO A 30 -1.79 0.29 -18.38
C PRO A 30 -2.31 -0.86 -17.54
N SER A 31 -1.47 -1.37 -16.63
CA SER A 31 -1.92 -2.28 -15.59
C SER A 31 -3.07 -1.56 -14.92
N SER A 32 -4.30 -2.01 -15.21
CA SER A 32 -5.45 -1.61 -14.44
C SER A 32 -5.14 -2.11 -13.05
N ALA A 33 -4.73 -1.20 -12.17
CA ALA A 33 -4.50 -1.52 -10.77
C ALA A 33 -5.83 -2.08 -10.29
N THR A 34 -5.91 -3.41 -10.17
CA THR A 34 -7.06 -4.06 -9.56
C THR A 34 -7.12 -3.44 -8.18
N LYS A 35 -8.23 -2.77 -7.84
CA LYS A 35 -8.39 -2.16 -6.51
C LYS A 35 -8.11 -3.27 -5.50
N ALA A 36 -6.98 -3.19 -4.79
CA ALA A 36 -6.56 -4.23 -3.89
C ALA A 36 -7.71 -4.52 -2.92
N SER A 37 -8.11 -5.78 -2.80
CA SER A 37 -9.12 -6.15 -1.80
C SER A 37 -8.46 -6.18 -0.44
N LEU A 38 -9.09 -5.60 0.57
CA LEU A 38 -8.60 -5.69 1.95
C LEU A 38 -8.89 -7.09 2.49
N ASP A 39 -7.89 -7.70 3.12
CA ASP A 39 -8.00 -9.07 3.64
C ASP A 39 -8.53 -9.08 5.08
N PHE A 40 -9.62 -9.82 5.33
CA PHE A 40 -10.25 -9.89 6.65
C PHE A 40 -9.38 -10.65 7.67
N GLU A 41 -8.73 -11.74 7.27
CA GLU A 41 -7.93 -12.54 8.20
C GLU A 41 -6.64 -11.81 8.60
N TYR A 42 -5.98 -11.11 7.67
CA TYR A 42 -4.88 -10.21 8.00
C TYR A 42 -5.35 -9.07 8.91
N PHE A 43 -6.52 -8.49 8.62
CA PHE A 43 -7.07 -7.47 9.50
C PHE A 43 -7.28 -8.01 10.92
N LYS A 44 -7.98 -9.13 11.08
CA LYS A 44 -8.35 -9.70 12.38
C LYS A 44 -7.12 -10.08 13.20
N THR A 45 -6.11 -10.64 12.56
CA THR A 45 -4.94 -11.23 13.25
C THR A 45 -3.76 -10.26 13.41
N GLN A 46 -3.61 -9.28 12.52
CA GLN A 46 -2.44 -8.37 12.52
C GLN A 46 -2.82 -6.92 12.80
N VAL A 47 -3.85 -6.39 12.13
CA VAL A 47 -4.24 -4.97 12.23
C VAL A 47 -5.06 -4.70 13.48
N GLN A 48 -6.10 -5.48 13.72
CA GLN A 48 -7.05 -5.27 14.80
C GLN A 48 -6.38 -5.25 16.20
N PRO A 49 -5.38 -6.11 16.51
CA PRO A 49 -4.66 -6.02 17.78
C PRO A 49 -3.93 -4.68 18.02
N VAL A 50 -3.56 -3.95 16.96
CA VAL A 50 -2.92 -2.62 17.08
C VAL A 50 -3.85 -1.66 17.85
N PHE A 51 -5.16 -1.73 17.60
CA PHE A 51 -6.13 -0.85 18.26
C PHE A 51 -6.30 -1.11 19.76
N LEU A 52 -5.86 -2.27 20.25
CA LEU A 52 -5.92 -2.70 21.65
C LEU A 52 -4.57 -2.61 22.37
N THR A 53 -3.47 -2.47 21.63
CA THR A 53 -2.13 -2.53 22.21
C THR A 53 -1.83 -1.27 23.01
N LYS A 54 -1.50 -1.42 24.29
CA LYS A 54 -1.04 -0.32 25.13
C LYS A 54 0.42 -0.02 24.83
N ARG A 55 0.74 1.25 24.62
CA ARG A 55 2.10 1.76 24.44
C ARG A 55 2.39 2.84 25.47
N ALA A 56 3.64 2.94 25.93
CA ALA A 56 4.03 3.97 26.89
C ALA A 56 3.80 5.36 26.26
N GLY A 57 3.08 6.23 26.97
CA GLY A 57 2.77 7.58 26.50
C GLY A 57 1.58 7.70 25.54
N TYR A 58 0.93 6.60 25.14
CA TYR A 58 -0.18 6.62 24.18
C TYR A 58 -1.46 5.96 24.73
N THR A 59 -2.58 6.64 24.56
CA THR A 59 -3.92 6.06 24.77
C THR A 59 -4.23 5.07 23.66
N ARG A 60 -4.73 3.89 24.00
CA ARG A 60 -5.14 2.88 23.01
C ARG A 60 -6.24 3.42 22.11
N CYS A 61 -6.20 3.11 20.81
CA CYS A 61 -7.19 3.58 19.84
C CYS A 61 -8.63 3.26 20.27
N VAL A 62 -8.86 2.05 20.80
CA VAL A 62 -10.19 1.61 21.25
C VAL A 62 -10.82 2.51 22.31
N VAL A 63 -10.03 3.18 23.16
CA VAL A 63 -10.56 4.00 24.26
C VAL A 63 -11.38 5.19 23.73
N CYS A 64 -10.96 5.78 22.62
CA CYS A 64 -11.62 6.94 22.02
C CYS A 64 -12.50 6.56 20.82
N HIS A 65 -12.22 5.44 20.16
CA HIS A 65 -12.93 5.02 18.95
C HIS A 65 -13.95 3.90 19.18
N SER A 66 -14.21 3.50 20.43
CA SER A 66 -15.38 2.68 20.78
C SER A 66 -16.59 3.56 21.12
N GLY A 67 -17.54 3.68 20.18
CA GLY A 67 -18.76 4.49 20.35
C GLY A 67 -18.57 6.01 20.24
N GLY A 68 -19.66 6.77 20.40
CA GLY A 68 -19.66 8.23 20.25
C GLY A 68 -19.49 8.73 18.80
N GLY A 69 -19.40 10.06 18.61
CA GLY A 69 -19.37 10.68 17.28
C GLY A 69 -18.11 10.39 16.44
N ALA A 70 -17.03 9.92 17.06
CA ALA A 70 -15.79 9.51 16.38
C ALA A 70 -15.59 7.97 16.40
N GLY A 71 -16.59 7.22 16.85
CA GLY A 71 -16.50 5.78 17.05
C GLY A 71 -16.65 4.98 15.76
N PHE A 72 -15.70 4.08 15.50
CA PHE A 72 -15.78 3.11 14.42
C PHE A 72 -15.42 1.69 14.88
N LEU A 73 -14.98 1.52 16.12
CA LEU A 73 -14.70 0.22 16.73
C LEU A 73 -15.88 -0.19 17.62
N GLN A 74 -16.15 -1.50 17.63
CA GLN A 74 -17.08 -2.09 18.59
C GLN A 74 -16.52 -1.97 20.01
N PRO A 75 -17.37 -1.78 21.04
CA PRO A 75 -16.93 -1.91 22.42
C PRO A 75 -16.51 -3.36 22.71
N LEU A 76 -15.51 -3.54 23.58
CA LEU A 76 -15.18 -4.87 24.11
C LEU A 76 -16.27 -5.31 25.10
N ALA A 77 -16.55 -6.61 25.12
CA ALA A 77 -17.39 -7.17 26.17
C ALA A 77 -16.70 -7.01 27.54
N PRO A 78 -17.46 -6.94 28.66
CA PRO A 78 -16.88 -6.84 29.99
C PRO A 78 -15.84 -7.95 30.25
N GLY A 79 -14.63 -7.54 30.65
CA GLY A 79 -13.51 -8.46 30.91
C GLY A 79 -12.81 -9.05 29.67
N ALA A 80 -13.28 -8.76 28.46
CA ALA A 80 -12.65 -9.25 27.24
C ALA A 80 -11.34 -8.52 26.92
N THR A 81 -10.32 -9.28 26.50
CA THR A 81 -9.02 -8.74 26.05
C THR A 81 -8.92 -8.62 24.52
N ALA A 82 -9.88 -9.19 23.79
CA ALA A 82 -9.99 -9.13 22.34
C ALA A 82 -11.47 -9.16 21.90
N TRP A 83 -11.73 -8.73 20.67
CA TRP A 83 -13.06 -8.84 20.04
C TRP A 83 -13.36 -10.27 19.62
N ASN A 84 -14.63 -10.67 19.69
CA ASN A 84 -15.09 -11.91 19.08
C ASN A 84 -15.17 -11.79 17.54
N GLU A 85 -15.51 -12.89 16.86
CA GLU A 85 -15.59 -12.93 15.39
C GLU A 85 -16.61 -11.93 14.82
N GLU A 86 -17.79 -11.83 15.44
CA GLU A 86 -18.86 -10.92 14.99
C GLU A 86 -18.41 -9.45 15.11
N GLN A 87 -17.85 -9.07 16.27
CA GLN A 87 -17.30 -7.75 16.49
C GLN A 87 -16.14 -7.45 15.53
N SER A 88 -15.30 -8.45 15.23
CA SER A 88 -14.19 -8.31 14.29
C SER A 88 -14.68 -8.02 12.87
N ARG A 89 -15.77 -8.65 12.42
CA ARG A 89 -16.37 -8.37 11.10
C ARG A 89 -16.94 -6.95 11.03
N LYS A 90 -17.64 -6.52 12.08
CA LYS A 90 -18.14 -5.13 12.20
C LYS A 90 -17.00 -4.11 12.19
N ASN A 91 -15.92 -4.39 12.92
CA ASN A 91 -14.71 -3.56 12.92
C ASN A 91 -14.07 -3.49 11.54
N PHE A 92 -13.92 -4.64 10.86
CA PHE A 92 -13.35 -4.69 9.51
C PHE A 92 -14.14 -3.81 8.53
N GLU A 93 -15.47 -3.93 8.54
CA GLU A 93 -16.34 -3.14 7.67
C GLU A 93 -16.25 -1.64 7.95
N ALA A 94 -16.23 -1.25 9.23
CA ALA A 94 -16.10 0.16 9.64
C ALA A 94 -14.71 0.73 9.30
N VAL A 95 -13.64 0.02 9.65
CA VAL A 95 -12.26 0.45 9.42
C VAL A 95 -11.93 0.51 7.92
N SER A 96 -12.48 -0.40 7.11
CA SER A 96 -12.29 -0.39 5.65
C SER A 96 -12.80 0.89 4.98
N ARG A 97 -13.80 1.57 5.57
CA ARG A 97 -14.29 2.87 5.06
C ARG A 97 -13.29 4.02 5.27
N LEU A 98 -12.29 3.82 6.12
CA LEU A 98 -11.23 4.80 6.40
C LEU A 98 -10.01 4.61 5.49
N VAL A 99 -10.08 3.65 4.57
CA VAL A 99 -8.96 3.15 3.78
C VAL A 99 -9.22 3.32 2.29
N MET A 100 -8.21 3.83 1.59
CA MET A 100 -8.07 3.70 0.14
C MET A 100 -7.13 2.53 -0.14
N ALA A 101 -7.71 1.38 -0.49
CA ALA A 101 -6.93 0.16 -0.71
C ALA A 101 -5.88 0.34 -1.82
N GLY A 102 -4.68 -0.21 -1.58
CA GLY A 102 -3.48 0.01 -2.37
C GLY A 102 -2.78 1.36 -2.11
N GLN A 103 -3.35 2.26 -1.30
CA GLN A 103 -2.85 3.62 -1.11
C GLN A 103 -2.76 4.01 0.39
N PRO A 104 -1.75 3.49 1.12
CA PRO A 104 -1.56 3.74 2.55
C PRO A 104 -1.56 5.23 2.91
N MET A 105 -0.76 6.04 2.23
CA MET A 105 -0.63 7.48 2.53
C MET A 105 -1.78 8.36 2.03
N LYS A 106 -2.80 7.77 1.38
CA LYS A 106 -4.07 8.47 1.10
C LYS A 106 -5.21 8.00 2.00
N SER A 107 -4.93 7.09 2.94
CA SER A 107 -5.91 6.50 3.83
C SER A 107 -5.94 7.23 5.17
N ARG A 108 -7.10 7.74 5.56
CA ARG A 108 -7.25 8.46 6.84
C ARG A 108 -6.89 7.62 8.05
N LEU A 109 -7.08 6.30 7.98
CA LEU A 109 -6.66 5.37 9.04
C LEU A 109 -5.17 5.52 9.41
N LEU A 110 -4.32 5.90 8.45
CA LEU A 110 -2.88 6.05 8.64
C LEU A 110 -2.47 7.52 8.83
N THR A 111 -3.02 8.44 8.04
CA THR A 111 -2.57 9.84 8.05
C THR A 111 -3.09 10.63 9.25
N HIS A 112 -4.28 10.31 9.75
CA HIS A 112 -4.89 11.04 10.87
C HIS A 112 -4.10 10.85 12.19
N PRO A 113 -3.69 9.63 12.59
CA PRO A 113 -2.90 9.44 13.80
C PRO A 113 -1.39 9.72 13.64
N LEU A 114 -0.89 9.99 12.43
CA LEU A 114 0.54 10.20 12.16
C LEU A 114 0.96 11.65 12.44
N GLU A 115 2.19 11.87 12.90
CA GLU A 115 2.77 13.22 13.05
C GLU A 115 2.84 13.96 11.69
N PRO A 116 2.54 15.28 11.64
CA PRO A 116 2.57 16.03 10.38
C PRO A 116 3.91 15.98 9.65
N LYS A 117 5.02 16.02 10.41
CA LYS A 117 6.38 15.93 9.85
C LYS A 117 6.66 14.59 9.16
N ALA A 118 5.90 13.56 9.47
CA ALA A 118 5.98 12.24 8.83
C ALA A 118 4.92 12.05 7.72
N GLY A 119 4.14 13.07 7.39
CA GLY A 119 3.08 13.02 6.37
C GLY A 119 1.68 12.80 6.92
N GLY A 120 1.47 13.01 8.22
CA GLY A 120 0.14 13.06 8.82
C GLY A 120 -0.62 14.36 8.52
N ASP A 121 -1.91 14.39 8.84
CA ASP A 121 -2.71 15.61 8.71
C ASP A 121 -2.49 16.58 9.89
N GLU A 122 -3.09 17.76 9.84
CA GLU A 122 -2.83 18.83 10.82
C GLU A 122 -3.39 18.57 12.23
N PHE A 123 -4.37 17.66 12.38
CA PHE A 123 -5.08 17.53 13.65
C PHE A 123 -5.56 16.12 14.00
N HIS A 124 -5.36 15.70 15.25
CA HIS A 124 -5.95 14.48 15.82
C HIS A 124 -6.32 14.69 17.30
N ASN A 125 -7.62 14.73 17.60
CA ASN A 125 -8.14 15.00 18.96
C ASN A 125 -7.59 14.06 20.05
N GLY A 126 -7.25 12.81 19.70
CA GLY A 126 -6.71 11.81 20.64
C GLY A 126 -5.18 11.81 20.78
N GLY A 127 -4.50 12.83 20.23
CA GLY A 127 -3.04 12.88 20.12
C GLY A 127 -2.49 11.98 19.02
N ARG A 128 -1.27 12.25 18.56
CA ARG A 128 -0.61 11.44 17.52
C ARG A 128 -0.23 10.09 18.10
N GLN A 129 -0.47 9.02 17.33
CA GLN A 129 -0.15 7.64 17.71
C GLN A 129 1.14 7.15 17.03
N PHE A 130 1.57 7.80 15.94
CA PHE A 130 2.77 7.42 15.20
C PHE A 130 3.63 8.66 14.96
N THR A 131 4.91 8.59 15.29
CA THR A 131 5.87 9.66 15.02
C THR A 131 6.59 9.51 13.69
N SER A 132 6.59 8.29 13.13
CA SER A 132 7.21 7.94 11.85
C SER A 132 6.41 6.85 11.15
N GLN A 133 6.54 6.77 9.82
CA GLN A 133 6.05 5.65 9.01
C GLN A 133 6.85 4.36 9.24
N ASP A 134 8.02 4.45 9.88
CA ASP A 134 8.85 3.30 10.27
C ASP A 134 8.36 2.61 11.55
N ASP A 135 7.33 3.16 12.21
CA ASP A 135 6.73 2.51 13.37
C ASP A 135 6.19 1.11 12.98
N PRO A 136 6.56 0.03 13.68
CA PRO A 136 6.14 -1.33 13.30
C PRO A 136 4.62 -1.52 13.25
N GLN A 137 3.86 -0.82 14.10
CA GLN A 137 2.40 -0.87 14.07
C GLN A 137 1.85 -0.08 12.90
N PHE A 138 2.45 1.06 12.56
CA PHE A 138 2.13 1.79 11.33
C PHE A 138 2.36 0.89 10.11
N GLN A 139 3.52 0.25 10.00
CA GLN A 139 3.85 -0.65 8.88
C GLN A 139 2.89 -1.85 8.80
N THR A 140 2.43 -2.37 9.95
CA THR A 140 1.45 -3.46 9.98
C THR A 140 0.12 -3.04 9.31
N ILE A 141 -0.38 -1.85 9.65
CA ILE A 141 -1.59 -1.28 9.05
C ILE A 141 -1.34 -0.94 7.57
N ALA A 142 -0.21 -0.29 7.27
CA ALA A 142 0.16 0.12 5.91
C ALA A 142 0.30 -1.07 4.97
N ALA A 143 0.85 -2.20 5.43
CA ALA A 143 0.95 -3.42 4.64
C ALA A 143 -0.43 -4.00 4.31
N TRP A 144 -1.36 -4.01 5.26
CA TRP A 144 -2.74 -4.43 5.00
C TRP A 144 -3.43 -3.52 3.99
N VAL A 145 -3.32 -2.19 4.17
CA VAL A 145 -3.85 -1.22 3.21
C VAL A 145 -3.21 -1.40 1.84
N GLY A 146 -1.92 -1.74 1.79
CA GLY A 146 -1.16 -2.04 0.59
C GLY A 146 -1.52 -3.38 -0.08
N GLY A 147 -2.43 -4.17 0.49
CA GLY A 147 -2.91 -5.42 -0.10
C GLY A 147 -2.30 -6.70 0.46
N LYS A 148 -1.53 -6.63 1.56
CA LYS A 148 -1.02 -7.84 2.21
C LYS A 148 -2.17 -8.67 2.79
N THR A 149 -2.11 -9.98 2.56
CA THR A 149 -3.09 -10.98 3.03
C THR A 149 -2.45 -11.94 4.04
N ALA A 150 -3.27 -12.66 4.81
CA ALA A 150 -2.78 -13.62 5.81
C ALA A 150 -1.98 -14.79 5.20
N GLY A 151 -2.13 -15.07 3.89
CA GLY A 151 -1.52 -16.21 3.20
C GLY A 151 -0.19 -15.95 2.48
N GLY A 152 0.38 -14.75 2.55
CA GLY A 152 1.56 -14.36 1.75
C GLY A 152 1.23 -13.37 0.63
N PRO A 153 2.23 -12.83 -0.08
CA PRO A 153 2.15 -11.48 -0.66
C PRO A 153 1.00 -11.33 -1.66
N GLY A 154 0.11 -10.38 -1.37
CA GLY A 154 -0.98 -9.96 -2.25
C GLY A 154 -0.40 -9.42 -3.54
N ARG A 155 -0.87 -9.95 -4.66
CA ARG A 155 -0.49 -9.53 -6.02
C ARG A 155 -1.29 -8.31 -6.45
#